data_AF-A0A920U673-F1
#
_entry.id   AF-A0A920U673-F1
#
_cell.length_a   1.000
_cell.length_b   1.000
_cell.length_c   1.000
_cell.angle_alpha   90.00
_cell.angle_beta   90.00
_cell.angle_gamma   90.00
#
_symmetry.space_group_name_H-M   'P 1'
#
loop_
_entity.id
_entity.type
_entity.pdbx_description
1 polymer ?
#
loop_
_entity_poly.entity_id
_entity_poly.type
_entity_poly.pdbx_seq_one_letter_code
_entity_poly.pdbx_strand_id
1 'polypeptide(L)'
;MPVLAICRGMQLLNVAFGGKLIQDLPNHRSEKVEGKWIPATHNIYIAPGAKTSPVIGMAGFFKVNSLHHQGLKEAQRAQRLMTTAYEVEDGLIEGLESPEHSWVIGLQCHPERQDEVPKMFNNLFLGLHERAEAFINKSIS
;
A
#
# COMPACT_ATOMS: atom_id res chain seq x y z
N MET A 1 1.62 -15.37 -9.98
CA MET A 1 2.81 -14.80 -9.32
C MET A 1 2.36 -13.83 -8.24
N PRO A 2 2.89 -13.90 -7.01
CA PRO A 2 2.58 -12.93 -5.96
C PRO A 2 3.24 -11.57 -6.22
N VAL A 3 2.56 -10.49 -5.82
CA VAL A 3 3.06 -9.11 -5.97
C VAL A 3 2.80 -8.31 -4.70
N LEU A 4 3.84 -7.66 -4.19
CA LEU A 4 3.76 -6.59 -3.19
C LEU A 4 4.23 -5.29 -3.85
N ALA A 5 3.35 -4.31 -3.99
CA ALA A 5 3.60 -3.07 -4.70
C ALA A 5 3.63 -1.89 -3.72
N ILE A 6 4.79 -1.28 -3.51
CA ILE A 6 5.01 -0.26 -2.48
C ILE A 6 5.11 1.13 -3.11
N CYS A 7 4.38 2.11 -2.57
CA CYS A 7 4.37 3.51 -2.98
C CYS A 7 4.20 3.67 -4.50
N ARG A 8 5.27 4.01 -5.23
CA ARG A 8 5.26 4.12 -6.70
C ARG A 8 4.86 2.80 -7.38
N GLY A 9 5.15 1.66 -6.75
CA GLY A 9 4.69 0.35 -7.18
C GLY A 9 3.16 0.24 -7.18
N MET A 10 2.49 0.69 -6.11
CA MET A 10 1.02 0.70 -6.05
C MET A 10 0.42 1.62 -7.13
N GLN A 11 1.05 2.77 -7.34
CA GLN A 11 0.66 3.72 -8.38
C GLN A 11 0.81 3.11 -9.79
N LEU A 12 1.92 2.41 -10.04
CA LEU A 12 2.15 1.71 -11.29
C LEU A 12 1.15 0.56 -11.47
N LEU A 13 0.81 -0.17 -10.40
CA LEU A 13 -0.24 -1.18 -10.43
C LEU A 13 -1.58 -0.56 -10.88
N ASN A 14 -1.95 0.60 -10.34
CA ASN A 14 -3.17 1.29 -10.77
C ASN A 14 -3.13 1.67 -12.26
N VAL A 15 -2.05 2.30 -12.72
CA VAL A 15 -1.89 2.73 -14.11
C VAL A 15 -1.86 1.54 -15.08
N ALA A 16 -1.18 0.45 -14.71
CA ALA A 16 -1.12 -0.78 -15.52
C ALA A 16 -2.50 -1.42 -15.72
N PHE A 17 -3.41 -1.25 -14.76
CA PHE A 17 -4.81 -1.71 -14.87
C PHE A 17 -5.76 -0.65 -15.47
N GLY A 18 -5.22 0.43 -16.04
CA GLY A 18 -5.98 1.47 -16.74
C GLY A 18 -6.46 2.64 -15.88
N GLY A 19 -5.99 2.73 -14.63
CA GLY A 19 -6.24 3.87 -13.75
C GLY A 19 -5.40 5.10 -14.09
N LYS A 20 -5.62 6.19 -13.34
CA LYS A 20 -4.89 7.47 -13.45
C LYS A 20 -4.24 7.83 -12.11
N LEU A 21 -3.49 8.93 -12.08
CA LEU A 21 -2.91 9.48 -10.85
C LEU A 21 -3.22 10.96 -10.74
N ILE A 22 -3.36 11.43 -9.51
CA ILE A 22 -3.26 12.84 -9.16
C ILE A 22 -1.76 13.15 -9.11
N GLN A 23 -1.30 14.04 -9.99
CA GLN A 23 0.13 14.28 -10.21
C GLN A 23 0.79 15.12 -9.11
N ASP A 24 0.01 15.94 -8.41
CA ASP A 24 0.51 16.79 -7.34
C ASP A 24 -0.51 16.84 -6.20
N LEU A 25 -0.10 16.34 -5.04
CA LEU A 25 -0.85 16.40 -3.78
C LEU A 25 -0.15 17.38 -2.84
N PRO A 26 -0.79 18.51 -2.48
CA PRO A 26 -0.24 19.41 -1.46
C PRO A 26 -0.17 18.69 -0.11
N ASN A 27 0.87 18.97 0.69
CA ASN A 27 1.08 18.48 2.07
C ASN A 27 1.41 16.98 2.25
N HIS A 28 1.77 16.23 1.20
CA HIS A 28 2.19 14.81 1.30
C HIS A 28 3.71 14.60 1.14
N ARG A 29 4.52 15.63 1.42
CA ARG A 29 5.99 15.55 1.38
C ARG A 29 6.57 15.64 2.77
N SER A 30 7.70 14.97 2.99
CA SER A 30 8.52 15.17 4.18
C SER A 30 8.92 16.64 4.31
N GLU A 31 8.86 17.16 5.53
CA GLU A 31 9.28 18.52 5.84
C GLU A 31 10.65 18.51 6.52
N LYS A 32 11.42 19.57 6.25
CA LYS A 32 12.72 19.79 6.89
C LYS A 32 12.52 20.69 8.09
N VAL A 33 12.47 20.10 9.28
CA VAL A 33 12.37 20.81 10.55
C VAL A 33 13.76 20.89 11.18
N GLU A 34 14.24 22.10 11.43
CA GLU A 34 15.56 22.34 12.07
C GLU A 34 16.74 21.59 11.42
N GLY A 35 16.71 21.46 10.09
CA GLY A 35 17.78 20.77 9.36
C GLY A 35 17.65 19.25 9.27
N LYS A 36 16.71 18.65 10.00
CA LYS A 36 16.42 17.20 9.96
C LYS A 36 15.18 16.93 9.10
N TRP A 37 15.24 15.85 8.32
CA TRP A 37 14.07 15.34 7.61
C TRP A 37 13.19 14.57 8.59
N ILE A 38 11.97 15.06 8.82
CA ILE A 38 10.97 14.34 9.58
C ILE A 38 10.02 13.68 8.55
N PRO A 39 9.86 12.35 8.57
CA PRO A 39 8.88 11.69 7.72
C PRO A 39 7.50 12.23 8.05
N ALA A 40 6.73 12.62 7.03
CA ALA A 40 5.31 12.89 7.24
C ALA A 40 4.65 11.56 7.65
N THR A 41 3.64 11.64 8.50
CA THR A 41 2.85 10.48 8.93
C THR A 41 1.39 10.83 8.93
N HIS A 42 0.53 9.90 8.53
CA HIS A 42 -0.92 10.07 8.54
C HIS A 42 -1.62 8.81 9.05
N ASN A 43 -2.93 8.90 9.26
CA ASN A 43 -3.74 7.77 9.70
C ASN A 43 -4.43 7.15 8.48
N ILE A 44 -4.30 5.82 8.38
CA ILE A 44 -4.98 5.05 7.35
C ILE A 44 -5.97 4.08 8.00
N TYR A 45 -7.06 3.79 7.31
CA TYR A 45 -7.99 2.72 7.65
C TYR A 45 -7.82 1.57 6.66
N ILE A 46 -7.48 0.36 7.14
CA ILE A 46 -7.42 -0.86 6.35
C ILE A 46 -8.70 -1.67 6.59
N ALA A 47 -9.36 -2.07 5.50
CA ALA A 47 -10.63 -2.79 5.54
C ALA A 47 -10.47 -4.25 6.07
N PRO A 48 -11.39 -4.76 6.92
CA PRO A 48 -11.37 -6.14 7.40
C PRO A 48 -11.33 -7.22 6.32
N GLY A 49 -11.91 -6.95 5.14
CA GLY A 49 -11.91 -7.86 3.99
C GLY A 49 -10.67 -7.77 3.08
N ALA A 50 -9.70 -6.91 3.40
CA ALA A 50 -8.45 -6.78 2.64
C ALA A 50 -7.58 -8.03 2.79
N LYS A 51 -6.86 -8.45 1.74
CA LYS A 51 -5.78 -9.45 1.84
C LYS A 51 -4.65 -8.98 2.77
N THR A 52 -4.43 -7.67 2.88
CA THR A 52 -3.45 -7.09 3.82
C THR A 52 -3.77 -7.44 5.26
N SER A 53 -5.05 -7.43 5.65
CA SER A 53 -5.52 -7.59 7.04
C SER A 53 -5.06 -8.90 7.70
N PRO A 54 -5.28 -10.10 7.13
CA PRO A 54 -4.76 -11.33 7.71
C PRO A 54 -3.23 -11.45 7.65
N VAL A 55 -2.55 -10.73 6.74
CA VAL A 55 -1.07 -10.73 6.67
C VAL A 55 -0.48 -9.92 7.82
N ILE A 56 -0.99 -8.72 8.09
CA ILE A 56 -0.53 -7.90 9.22
C ILE A 56 -1.14 -8.36 10.55
N GLY A 57 -2.19 -9.18 10.51
CA GLY A 57 -2.83 -9.80 11.67
C GLY A 57 -4.04 -9.04 12.24
N MET A 58 -4.40 -7.90 11.66
CA MET A 58 -5.59 -7.13 12.04
C MET A 58 -6.00 -6.14 10.95
N ALA A 59 -7.22 -5.61 11.07
CA ALA A 59 -7.72 -4.50 10.28
C ALA A 59 -8.03 -3.30 11.19
N GLY A 60 -8.28 -2.13 10.60
CA GLY A 60 -8.60 -0.91 11.35
C GLY A 60 -7.62 0.23 11.07
N PHE A 61 -7.39 1.05 12.09
CA PHE A 61 -6.61 2.28 11.96
C PHE A 61 -5.13 2.07 12.26
N PHE A 62 -4.27 2.61 11.40
CA PHE A 62 -2.82 2.56 11.55
C PHE A 62 -2.22 3.92 11.25
N LYS A 63 -1.20 4.31 12.02
CA LYS A 63 -0.36 5.45 11.70
C LYS A 63 0.82 4.96 10.87
N VAL A 64 0.99 5.50 9.66
CA VAL A 64 2.05 5.09 8.72
C VAL A 64 2.80 6.31 8.18
N ASN A 65 3.97 6.07 7.61
CA ASN A 65 4.73 7.10 6.91
C ASN A 65 4.10 7.49 5.56
N SER A 66 4.30 8.74 5.17
CA SER A 66 3.90 9.31 3.88
C SER A 66 5.10 9.99 3.25
N LEU A 67 5.50 9.48 2.07
CA LEU A 67 6.67 9.94 1.30
C LEU A 67 6.31 10.01 -0.20
N HIS A 68 5.14 10.54 -0.54
CA HIS A 68 4.63 10.55 -1.91
C HIS A 68 3.93 11.87 -2.26
N HIS A 69 4.30 12.51 -3.37
CA HIS A 69 3.60 13.70 -3.86
C HIS A 69 2.52 13.38 -4.90
N GLN A 70 2.35 12.10 -5.20
CA GLN A 70 1.35 11.57 -6.13
C GLN A 70 0.49 10.57 -5.38
N GLY A 71 -0.73 10.39 -5.84
CA GLY A 71 -1.67 9.43 -5.27
C GLY A 71 -2.89 9.31 -6.16
N LEU A 72 -3.97 8.77 -5.60
CA LEU A 72 -5.21 8.58 -6.33
C LEU A 72 -6.39 8.57 -5.34
N LYS A 73 -7.57 8.97 -5.83
CA LYS A 73 -8.86 8.73 -5.18
C LYS A 73 -9.68 7.76 -6.03
N GLU A 74 -10.87 7.39 -5.57
CA GLU A 74 -11.77 6.48 -6.29
C GLU A 74 -12.00 6.88 -7.76
N ALA A 75 -12.08 8.17 -8.05
CA ALA A 75 -12.24 8.68 -9.42
C ALA A 75 -11.07 8.35 -10.37
N GLN A 76 -9.87 8.07 -9.84
CA GLN A 76 -8.68 7.69 -10.62
C GLN A 76 -8.36 6.20 -10.54
N ARG A 77 -9.08 5.44 -9.71
CA ARG A 77 -8.82 4.02 -9.53
C ARG A 77 -9.16 3.22 -10.79
N ALA A 78 -8.32 2.26 -11.13
CA ALA A 78 -8.63 1.24 -12.12
C ALA A 78 -9.82 0.38 -11.66
N GLN A 79 -10.83 0.23 -12.52
CA GLN A 79 -12.06 -0.51 -12.18
C GLN A 79 -11.82 -1.95 -11.73
N ARG A 80 -10.76 -2.58 -12.24
CA ARG A 80 -10.37 -3.97 -11.96
C ARG A 80 -9.64 -4.17 -10.63
N LEU A 81 -9.24 -3.09 -9.95
CA LEU A 81 -8.65 -3.17 -8.61
C LEU A 81 -9.74 -2.95 -7.55
N MET A 82 -9.47 -3.30 -6.31
CA MET A 82 -10.31 -2.94 -5.17
C MET A 82 -9.52 -2.03 -4.26
N THR A 83 -10.16 -0.97 -3.76
CA THR A 83 -9.59 -0.17 -2.68
C THR A 83 -9.77 -0.92 -1.36
N THR A 84 -8.68 -1.03 -0.62
CA THR A 84 -8.63 -1.76 0.64
C THR A 84 -8.08 -0.95 1.80
N ALA A 85 -7.50 0.22 1.53
CA ALA A 85 -7.18 1.18 2.57
C ALA A 85 -7.35 2.63 2.10
N TYR A 86 -7.73 3.51 3.02
CA TYR A 86 -7.90 4.95 2.80
C TYR A 86 -7.15 5.76 3.85
N GLU A 87 -6.61 6.90 3.44
CA GLU A 87 -6.24 7.98 4.36
C GLU A 87 -7.51 8.58 4.97
N VAL A 88 -7.49 8.86 6.27
CA VAL A 88 -8.69 9.17 7.06
C VAL A 88 -9.20 10.60 6.88
N GLU A 89 -8.32 11.56 6.60
CA GLU A 89 -8.65 12.99 6.52
C GLU A 89 -9.02 13.44 5.10
N ASP A 90 -8.28 13.00 4.08
CA ASP A 90 -8.42 13.44 2.70
C ASP A 90 -9.01 12.39 1.74
N GLY A 91 -9.16 11.15 2.21
CA GLY A 91 -9.75 10.04 1.46
C GLY A 91 -8.91 9.57 0.28
N LEU A 92 -7.59 9.83 0.29
CA LEU A 92 -6.68 9.18 -0.63
C LEU A 92 -6.69 7.67 -0.46
N ILE A 93 -6.51 6.96 -1.57
CA ILE A 93 -6.36 5.52 -1.54
C ILE A 93 -4.96 5.19 -1.08
N GLU A 94 -4.88 4.44 0.01
CA GLU A 94 -3.64 4.00 0.65
C GLU A 94 -3.38 2.51 0.44
N GLY A 95 -4.38 1.79 -0.06
CA GLY A 95 -4.30 0.36 -0.34
C GLY A 95 -5.12 -0.04 -1.56
N LEU A 96 -4.49 -0.76 -2.48
CA LEU A 96 -5.11 -1.36 -3.64
C LEU A 96 -4.81 -2.85 -3.68
N GLU A 97 -5.81 -3.66 -4.04
CA GLU A 97 -5.63 -5.09 -4.24
C GLU A 97 -6.31 -5.54 -5.52
N SER A 98 -5.77 -6.58 -6.16
CA SER A 98 -6.49 -7.24 -7.24
C SER A 98 -7.45 -8.29 -6.65
N PRO A 99 -8.76 -8.29 -6.99
CA PRO A 99 -9.66 -9.40 -6.67
C PRO A 99 -9.40 -10.62 -7.57
N GLU A 100 -8.94 -10.40 -8.80
CA GLU A 100 -8.68 -11.46 -9.79
C GLU A 100 -7.44 -12.31 -9.51
N HIS A 101 -6.55 -11.85 -8.62
CA HIS A 101 -5.28 -12.51 -8.33
C HIS A 101 -5.22 -12.92 -6.85
N SER A 102 -4.65 -14.10 -6.59
CA SER A 102 -4.60 -14.68 -5.24
C SER A 102 -3.79 -13.83 -4.25
N TRP A 103 -2.72 -13.18 -4.70
CA TRP A 103 -1.86 -12.38 -3.84
C TRP A 103 -1.24 -11.20 -4.59
N VAL A 104 -2.03 -10.14 -4.76
CA VAL A 104 -1.58 -8.84 -5.28
C VAL A 104 -2.03 -7.78 -4.28
N ILE A 105 -1.06 -7.22 -3.57
CA ILE A 105 -1.25 -6.20 -2.54
C ILE A 105 -0.44 -4.98 -2.93
N GLY A 106 -1.08 -3.82 -2.94
CA GLY A 106 -0.45 -2.53 -3.10
C GLY A 106 -0.71 -1.64 -1.90
N LEU A 107 0.32 -0.98 -1.40
CA LEU A 107 0.25 -0.01 -0.29
C LEU A 107 0.99 1.27 -0.68
N GLN A 108 0.45 2.42 -0.30
CA GLN A 108 1.01 3.72 -0.64
C GLN A 108 2.13 4.14 0.33
N CYS A 109 2.06 3.71 1.59
CA CYS A 109 3.12 3.87 2.58
C CYS A 109 4.37 3.04 2.26
N HIS A 110 5.42 3.20 3.06
CA HIS A 110 6.72 2.54 2.93
C HIS A 110 6.99 1.56 4.08
N PRO A 111 6.41 0.34 4.06
CA PRO A 111 6.58 -0.65 5.12
C PRO A 111 8.02 -1.19 5.26
N GLU A 112 8.86 -1.00 4.24
CA GLU A 112 10.29 -1.31 4.28
C GLU A 112 11.07 -0.41 5.25
N ARG A 113 10.53 0.78 5.57
CA ARG A 113 11.08 1.68 6.60
C ARG A 113 10.50 1.28 7.95
N GLN A 114 10.97 0.13 8.47
CA GLN A 114 10.36 -0.59 9.59
C GLN A 114 10.16 0.25 10.88
N ASP A 115 11.02 1.24 11.12
CA ASP A 115 10.92 2.13 12.30
C ASP A 115 9.87 3.25 12.13
N GLU A 116 9.27 3.39 10.95
CA GLU A 116 8.33 4.45 10.59
C GLU A 116 6.90 3.94 10.36
N VAL A 117 6.66 2.64 10.57
CA VAL A 117 5.36 1.97 10.47
C VAL A 117 5.17 1.00 11.65
N PRO A 118 3.95 0.52 11.93
CA PRO A 118 3.75 -0.48 12.98
C PRO A 118 4.53 -1.76 12.66
N LYS A 119 5.22 -2.32 13.67
CA LYS A 119 6.10 -3.50 13.51
C LYS A 119 5.45 -4.68 12.78
N MET A 120 4.14 -4.87 12.93
CA MET A 120 3.39 -5.93 12.25
C MET A 120 3.37 -5.82 10.72
N PHE A 121 3.66 -4.65 10.16
CA PHE A 121 3.78 -4.47 8.70
C PHE A 121 4.98 -5.25 8.13
N ASN A 122 5.96 -5.64 8.96
CA ASN A 122 7.03 -6.55 8.54
C ASN A 122 6.48 -7.90 8.03
N ASN A 123 5.30 -8.32 8.49
CA ASN A 123 4.66 -9.55 8.03
C ASN A 123 4.30 -9.51 6.54
N LEU A 124 4.25 -8.33 5.90
CA LEU A 124 4.04 -8.21 4.46
C LEU A 124 5.17 -8.85 3.66
N PHE A 125 6.42 -8.71 4.12
CA PHE A 125 7.59 -9.29 3.47
C PHE A 125 7.68 -10.80 3.72
N LEU A 126 7.35 -11.24 4.94
CA LEU A 126 7.23 -12.67 5.26
C LEU A 126 6.13 -13.32 4.41
N GLY A 127 4.96 -12.68 4.32
CA GLY A 127 3.85 -13.12 3.48
C GLY A 127 4.22 -13.16 2.00
N LEU A 128 4.95 -12.17 1.48
CA LEU A 128 5.45 -12.20 0.10
C LEU A 128 6.36 -13.42 -0.14
N HIS A 129 7.31 -13.67 0.77
CA HIS A 129 8.24 -14.80 0.69
C HIS A 129 7.48 -16.14 0.67
N GLU A 130 6.59 -16.37 1.64
CA GLU A 130 5.77 -17.59 1.70
C GLU A 130 4.94 -17.81 0.42
N ARG A 131 4.40 -16.72 -0.14
CA ARG A 131 3.58 -16.79 -1.35
C ARG A 131 4.43 -17.02 -2.60
N ALA A 132 5.68 -16.56 -2.61
CA ALA A 132 6.63 -16.82 -3.69
C ALA A 132 7.02 -18.31 -3.72
N GLU A 133 7.38 -18.87 -2.57
CA GLU A 133 7.67 -20.31 -2.41
C GLU A 133 6.48 -21.18 -2.87
N ALA A 134 5.27 -20.84 -2.40
CA ALA A 134 4.06 -21.56 -2.80
C ALA A 134 3.76 -21.45 -4.31
N PHE A 135 4.11 -20.33 -4.95
CA PHE A 135 3.92 -20.15 -6.39
C PHE A 135 4.91 -20.98 -7.21
N ILE A 136 6.17 -21.06 -6.78
CA ILE A 136 7.21 -21.88 -7.41
C ILE A 136 6.80 -23.36 -7.35
N ASN A 137 6.41 -23.84 -6.17
CA ASN A 137 6.05 -25.25 -5.98
C ASN A 137 4.86 -25.68 -6.86
N LYS A 138 3.88 -24.79 -7.07
CA LYS A 138 2.75 -25.06 -7.99
C LYS A 138 3.11 -24.99 -9.46
N SER A 139 4.19 -24.33 -9.82
CA SER A 139 4.60 -24.17 -11.22
C SER A 139 5.47 -25.34 -11.71
N ILE A 140 5.97 -26.15 -10.79
CA ILE A 140 6.82 -27.32 -11.04
C ILE A 140 6.02 -28.64 -10.97
N SER A 141 4.83 -28.62 -10.36
CA SER A 141 3.86 -29.72 -10.32
C SER A 141 2.94 -29.73 -11.53
#